data_AF-A0AAQ3N752-F1
#
_entry.id   AF-A0AAQ3N752-F1
#
_cell.length_a   1.000
_cell.length_b   1.000
_cell.length_c   1.000
_cell.angle_alpha   90.00
_cell.angle_beta   90.00
_cell.angle_gamma   90.00
#
_symmetry.space_group_name_H-M   'P 1'
#
loop_
_entity.id
_entity.type
_entity.pdbx_description
1 polymer ?
#
loop_
_entity_poly.entity_id
_entity_poly.type
_entity_poly.pdbx_seq_one_letter_code
_entity_poly.pdbx_strand_id
1 'polypeptide(L)'
;MNIDDFRDFAELCFKEFGDRVKYWITLNEPSTVALNGYTFGEHAPGRCSGWQKLNCTGGDSGTEPYLVSHNLLLSHAAAANLYKTKYQVLCTLELFTSPNAL
;
A
#
# COMPACT_ATOMS: atom_id res chain seq x y z
N MET A 1 -3.29 1.98 -8.47
CA MET A 1 -3.66 2.42 -7.11
C MET A 1 -3.56 3.93 -7.08
N ASN A 2 -4.63 4.63 -6.67
CA ASN A 2 -4.59 6.07 -6.47
C ASN A 2 -3.94 6.36 -5.12
N ILE A 3 -2.98 7.30 -5.10
CA ILE A 3 -2.14 7.60 -3.94
C ILE A 3 -2.97 8.24 -2.83
N ASP A 4 -3.84 9.20 -3.17
CA ASP A 4 -4.66 9.91 -2.18
C ASP A 4 -5.70 8.98 -1.56
N ASP A 5 -6.39 8.17 -2.37
CA ASP A 5 -7.37 7.20 -1.86
C ASP A 5 -6.72 6.19 -0.90
N PHE A 6 -5.52 5.70 -1.21
CA PHE A 6 -4.80 4.79 -0.32
C PHE A 6 -4.33 5.48 0.97
N ARG A 7 -3.87 6.73 0.88
CA ARG A 7 -3.49 7.53 2.05
C ARG A 7 -4.68 7.73 2.98
N ASP A 8 -5.84 8.08 2.44
CA ASP A 8 -7.05 8.35 3.22
C ASP A 8 -7.61 7.06 3.86
N PHE A 9 -7.52 5.93 3.14
CA PHE A 9 -7.79 4.60 3.71
C PHE A 9 -6.85 4.28 4.88
N ALA A 10 -5.54 4.49 4.69
CA ALA A 10 -4.56 4.26 5.75
C ALA A 10 -4.82 5.17 6.97
N GLU A 11 -5.18 6.44 6.75
CA GLU A 11 -5.55 7.37 7.82
C GLU A 11 -6.71 6.86 8.66
N LEU A 12 -7.76 6.37 8.01
CA LEU A 12 -8.91 5.78 8.68
C LEU A 12 -8.47 4.59 9.53
N CYS A 13 -7.67 3.67 9.00
CA CYS A 13 -7.14 2.53 9.76
C CYS A 13 -6.33 2.96 10.97
N PHE A 14 -5.42 3.93 10.81
CA PHE A 14 -4.59 4.44 11.91
C PHE A 14 -5.44 5.12 12.99
N LYS A 15 -6.48 5.85 12.59
CA LYS A 15 -7.40 6.52 13.52
C LYS A 15 -8.24 5.51 14.33
N GLU A 16 -8.80 4.50 13.67
CA GLU A 16 -9.75 3.57 14.30
C GLU A 16 -9.07 2.45 15.09
N PHE A 17 -7.83 2.07 14.74
CA PHE A 17 -7.15 0.93 15.34
C PHE A 17 -5.76 1.24 15.92
N GLY A 18 -5.26 2.47 15.77
CA GLY A 18 -3.92 2.86 16.24
C GLY A 18 -3.75 2.86 17.76
N ASP A 19 -4.86 2.83 18.51
CA ASP A 19 -4.88 2.64 19.96
C ASP A 19 -4.28 1.28 20.36
N ARG A 20 -4.57 0.22 19.58
CA ARG A 20 -4.14 -1.17 19.83
C ARG A 20 -3.07 -1.66 18.88
N VAL A 21 -3.12 -1.29 17.60
CA VAL A 21 -2.20 -1.77 16.56
C VAL A 21 -0.99 -0.83 16.48
N LYS A 22 0.19 -1.35 16.86
CA LYS A 22 1.45 -0.58 16.89
C LYS A 22 2.41 -0.88 15.74
N TYR A 23 2.17 -1.95 15.01
CA TYR A 23 2.98 -2.40 13.88
C TYR A 23 2.09 -2.51 12.65
N TRP A 24 2.49 -1.82 11.58
CA TRP A 24 1.70 -1.68 10.37
C TRP A 24 2.49 -2.16 9.16
N ILE A 25 1.82 -2.95 8.31
CA ILE A 25 2.29 -3.29 6.97
C ILE A 25 1.33 -2.58 6.01
N THR A 26 1.89 -1.78 5.10
CA THR A 26 1.09 -1.00 4.13
C THR A 26 0.71 -1.84 2.93
N LEU A 27 1.68 -2.50 2.31
CA LEU A 27 1.48 -3.33 1.12
C LEU A 27 2.12 -4.70 1.35
N ASN A 28 1.37 -5.75 1.04
CA ASN A 28 1.92 -7.10 0.93
C ASN A 28 2.40 -7.34 -0.50
N GLU A 29 3.63 -7.82 -0.64
CA GLU A 29 4.21 -8.30 -1.91
C GLU A 29 3.90 -7.43 -3.16
N PRO A 30 4.39 -6.18 -3.22
CA PRO A 30 4.11 -5.28 -4.34
C PRO A 30 4.60 -5.84 -5.69
N SER A 31 5.66 -6.65 -5.70
CA SER A 31 6.15 -7.34 -6.91
C SER A 31 5.14 -8.35 -7.45
N THR A 32 4.48 -9.11 -6.56
CA THR A 32 3.45 -10.09 -6.95
C THR A 32 2.25 -9.37 -7.57
N VAL A 33 1.85 -8.22 -7.02
CA VAL A 33 0.77 -7.40 -7.60
C VAL A 33 1.15 -6.90 -9.00
N ALA A 34 2.36 -6.36 -9.17
CA ALA A 34 2.80 -5.82 -10.45
C ALA A 34 2.96 -6.92 -11.52
N LEU A 35 3.60 -8.04 -11.18
CA LEU A 35 3.87 -9.11 -12.14
C LEU A 35 2.62 -9.95 -12.43
N ASN A 36 2.01 -10.54 -11.41
CA ASN A 36 0.89 -11.46 -11.65
C ASN A 36 -0.38 -10.70 -12.06
N GLY A 37 -0.53 -9.44 -11.65
CA GLY A 37 -1.69 -8.61 -12.00
C GLY A 37 -1.60 -7.91 -13.37
N TYR A 38 -0.38 -7.56 -13.82
CA TYR A 38 -0.17 -6.67 -14.99
C TYR A 38 0.86 -7.20 -16.01
N THR A 39 1.67 -8.21 -15.67
CA THR A 39 2.54 -8.92 -16.63
C THR A 39 1.89 -10.20 -17.11
N PHE A 40 1.53 -11.11 -16.20
CA PHE A 40 1.02 -12.43 -16.53
C PHE A 40 -0.51 -12.51 -16.56
N GLY A 41 -1.20 -11.56 -15.91
CA GLY A 41 -2.65 -11.52 -15.84
C GLY A 41 -3.29 -12.68 -15.06
N GLU A 42 -2.52 -13.38 -14.22
CA GLU A 42 -2.99 -14.50 -13.38
C GLU A 42 -3.79 -14.02 -12.16
N HIS A 43 -3.46 -12.84 -11.63
CA HIS A 43 -4.15 -12.23 -10.50
C HIS A 43 -4.99 -11.04 -10.96
N ALA A 44 -6.01 -10.67 -10.19
CA ALA A 44 -6.78 -9.45 -10.45
C ALA A 44 -5.84 -8.22 -10.55
N PRO A 45 -6.06 -7.30 -11.52
CA PRO A 45 -7.20 -7.21 -12.45
C PRO A 45 -7.08 -8.09 -13.72
N GLY A 46 -6.05 -8.94 -13.82
CA GLY A 46 -5.88 -9.87 -14.92
C GLY A 46 -5.45 -9.18 -16.22
N ARG A 47 -4.57 -8.18 -16.12
CA ARG A 47 -4.11 -7.40 -17.27
C ARG A 47 -2.80 -7.94 -17.81
N CYS A 48 -2.69 -7.97 -19.13
CA CYS A 48 -1.45 -8.30 -19.83
C CYS A 48 -1.53 -7.88 -21.31
N SER A 49 -0.39 -7.87 -22.01
CA SER A 49 -0.36 -7.56 -23.44
C SER A 49 -1.04 -8.64 -24.29
N GLY A 50 -1.82 -8.21 -25.29
CA GLY A 50 -2.57 -9.12 -26.17
C GLY A 50 -1.70 -10.12 -26.95
N TRP A 51 -0.44 -9.79 -27.24
CA TRP A 51 0.49 -10.71 -27.93
C TRP A 51 0.81 -11.98 -27.12
N GLN A 52 0.58 -11.99 -25.81
CA GLN A 52 0.80 -13.16 -24.94
C GLN A 52 -0.32 -14.20 -25.05
N LYS A 53 -1.50 -13.85 -25.57
CA LYS A 53 -2.66 -14.76 -25.72
C LYS A 53 -3.10 -15.48 -24.42
N LEU A 54 -2.95 -14.82 -23.27
CA LEU A 54 -3.29 -15.36 -21.94
C LEU A 54 -4.75 -15.10 -21.51
N ASN A 55 -5.63 -14.70 -22.44
CA ASN A 55 -7.04 -14.35 -22.15
C ASN A 55 -7.21 -13.24 -21.07
N CYS A 56 -6.28 -12.29 -21.04
CA CYS A 56 -6.32 -11.15 -20.12
C CYS A 56 -7.42 -10.15 -20.47
N THR A 57 -7.78 -9.30 -19.50
CA THR A 57 -8.77 -8.22 -19.65
C THR A 57 -8.27 -7.04 -20.49
N GLY A 58 -7.01 -7.09 -20.96
CA GLY A 58 -6.32 -6.07 -21.75
C GLY A 58 -5.06 -5.56 -21.05
N GLY A 59 -4.42 -4.54 -21.64
CA GLY A 59 -3.27 -3.85 -21.03
C GLY A 59 -1.95 -4.04 -21.76
N ASP A 60 -0.88 -3.61 -21.10
CA ASP A 60 0.48 -3.62 -21.64
C ASP A 60 1.51 -4.02 -20.59
N SER A 61 1.97 -5.26 -20.69
CA SER A 61 3.00 -5.84 -19.82
C SER A 61 4.38 -5.23 -19.97
N GLY A 62 4.62 -4.43 -21.02
CA GLY A 62 5.86 -3.67 -21.18
C GLY A 62 5.90 -2.38 -20.34
N THR A 63 4.75 -1.88 -19.89
CA THR A 63 4.65 -0.55 -19.23
C THR A 63 3.88 -0.58 -17.92
N GLU A 64 2.74 -1.28 -17.85
CA GLU A 64 1.85 -1.29 -16.69
C GLU A 64 2.50 -1.81 -15.40
N PRO A 65 3.33 -2.87 -15.40
CA PRO A 65 3.99 -3.33 -14.18
C PRO A 65 4.86 -2.25 -13.53
N TYR A 66 5.51 -1.40 -14.33
CA TYR A 66 6.33 -0.30 -13.84
C TYR A 66 5.48 0.84 -13.30
N LEU A 67 4.40 1.21 -13.99
CA LEU A 67 3.46 2.24 -13.55
C LEU A 67 2.77 1.84 -12.23
N VAL A 68 2.38 0.57 -12.11
CA VAL A 68 1.77 0.03 -10.90
C VAL A 68 2.78 0.00 -9.76
N SER A 69 3.99 -0.51 -10.00
CA SER A 69 5.06 -0.51 -8.98
C SER A 69 5.39 0.89 -8.49
N HIS A 70 5.47 1.87 -9.39
CA HIS A 70 5.72 3.27 -9.05
C HIS A 70 4.61 3.83 -8.13
N ASN A 71 3.35 3.63 -8.49
CA ASN A 71 2.22 4.08 -7.69
C ASN A 71 2.11 3.35 -6.33
N LEU A 72 2.45 2.06 -6.28
CA LEU A 72 2.53 1.31 -5.02
C LEU A 72 3.59 1.92 -4.09
N LEU A 73 4.78 2.26 -4.61
CA LEU A 73 5.84 2.92 -3.83
C LEU A 73 5.41 4.31 -3.32
N LEU A 74 4.78 5.12 -4.18
CA LEU A 74 4.27 6.44 -3.76
C LEU A 74 3.16 6.32 -2.71
N SER A 75 2.26 5.36 -2.88
CA SER A 75 1.17 5.09 -1.92
C SER A 75 1.73 4.62 -0.57
N HIS A 76 2.72 3.73 -0.57
CA HIS A 76 3.47 3.34 0.61
C HIS A 76 4.11 4.55 1.30
N ALA A 77 4.84 5.38 0.54
CA ALA A 77 5.52 6.54 1.08
C ALA A 77 4.55 7.55 1.70
N ALA A 78 3.41 7.80 1.05
CA ALA A 78 2.37 8.69 1.56
C ALA A 78 1.79 8.18 2.90
N ALA A 79 1.41 6.90 2.97
CA ALA A 79 0.88 6.29 4.20
C ALA A 79 1.93 6.25 5.32
N ALA A 80 3.18 5.90 5.00
CA ALA A 80 4.28 5.86 5.97
C ALA A 80 4.62 7.26 6.51
N ASN A 81 4.63 8.28 5.66
CA ASN A 81 4.86 9.66 6.07
C ASN A 81 3.72 10.16 6.98
N LEU A 82 2.46 9.88 6.62
CA LEU A 82 1.30 10.20 7.46
C LEU A 82 1.41 9.53 8.84
N TYR A 83 1.70 8.24 8.88
CA TYR A 83 1.86 7.52 10.15
C TYR A 83 2.94 8.15 11.03
N LYS A 84 4.14 8.38 10.46
CA LYS A 84 5.28 8.94 11.18
C LYS A 84 5.01 10.34 11.73
N THR A 85 4.35 11.20 10.95
CA THR A 85 4.16 12.61 11.30
C THR A 85 2.96 12.84 12.23
N LYS A 86 1.90 12.02 12.12
CA LYS A 86 0.66 12.23 12.86
C LYS A 86 0.41 11.20 13.97
N TYR A 87 0.66 9.92 13.73
CA TYR A 87 0.20 8.83 14.62
C TYR A 87 1.32 8.24 15.48
N GLN A 88 2.56 8.18 15.00
CA GLN A 88 3.69 7.68 15.75
C GLN A 88 4.22 8.68 16.79
N VAL A 89 4.13 10.00 16.49
CA VAL A 89 4.48 11.06 17.45
C VAL A 89 3.54 11.03 18.66
N LEU A 90 2.24 10.84 18.43
CA LEU A 90 1.24 10.71 19.50
C LEU A 90 1.50 9.50 20.39
N CYS A 91 1.80 8.33 19.81
CA CYS A 91 2.15 7.14 20.60
C CYS A 91 3.39 7.35 21.48
N THR A 92 4.38 8.12 21.00
CA THR A 92 5.58 8.44 21.77
C THR A 92 5.26 9.36 22.94
N LEU A 93 4.42 10.38 22.74
CA LEU A 93 4.01 11.30 23.81
C LEU A 93 3.15 10.60 24.88
N GLU A 94 2.22 9.73 24.48
CA GLU A 94 1.42 8.93 25.42
C GLU A 94 2.29 8.01 26.29
N LEU A 95 3.34 7.41 25.73
CA LEU A 95 4.31 6.60 26.49
C LEU A 95 5.03 7.40 27.57
N PHE A 96 5.33 8.68 27.33
CA PHE A 96 5.97 9.55 28.33
C PHE A 96 5.00 10.11 29.37
N THR A 97 3.69 10.11 29.10
CA THR A 97 2.66 10.59 30.04
C THR A 97 1.95 9.48 30.80
N SER A 98 2.18 8.21 30.44
CA SER A 98 1.55 7.07 31.12
C SER A 98 2.26 6.77 32.45
N PRO A 99 1.56 6.74 33.59
CA PRO A 99 2.15 6.45 34.90
C PRO A 99 2.66 5.00 35.04
N ASN A 100 2.47 4.14 34.03
CA ASN A 100 2.85 2.73 34.06
C ASN A 100 3.97 2.37 33.07
N ALA A 101 4.74 3.34 32.56
CA ALA A 101 5.92 3.07 31.74
C ALA A 101 7.14 2.75 32.64
N LEU A 102 7.20 1.53 33.18
CA LEU A 102 8.40 0.88 33.73
C LEU A 102 8.43 -0.58 33.26
#